data_AF-A0A392UBI3-F1
#
_entry.id   AF-A0A392UBI3-F1
#
_cell.length_a   1.000
_cell.length_b   1.000
_cell.length_c   1.000
_cell.angle_alpha   90.00
_cell.angle_beta   90.00
_cell.angle_gamma   90.00
#
_symmetry.space_group_name_H-M   'P 1'
#
loop_
_entity.id
_entity.type
_entity.pdbx_description
1 polymer ?
#
loop_
_entity_poly.entity_id
_entity_poly.type
_entity_poly.pdbx_seq_one_letter_code
_entity_poly.pdbx_strand_id
1 'polypeptide(L)' 'MLISDCVKSRYLAGCRISLVGFEAFEMRKLVNMVHRGGGSRSLSFNDKLTHIVIGNPTE' A
#
# COMPACT_ATOMS: atom_id res chain seq x y z
N MET A 1 11.29 -22.61 -16.29
CA MET A 1 11.75 -21.84 -15.11
C MET A 1 12.41 -20.57 -15.62
N LEU A 2 11.62 -19.53 -15.87
CA LEU A 2 12.11 -18.25 -16.39
C LEU A 2 12.58 -17.39 -15.20
N ILE A 3 13.69 -16.68 -15.38
CA ILE A 3 14.34 -15.80 -14.39
C ILE A 3 13.52 -14.49 -14.21
N SER A 4 12.20 -14.59 -14.06
CA SER A 4 11.30 -13.43 -13.88
C SER A 4 10.78 -13.30 -12.44
N ASP A 5 10.83 -14.37 -11.65
CA ASP A 5 10.22 -14.43 -10.32
C ASP A 5 11.22 -14.30 -9.16
N CYS A 6 12.53 -14.21 -9.41
CA CYS A 6 13.54 -14.32 -8.36
C CYS A 6 13.71 -13.05 -7.48
N VAL A 7 13.18 -11.87 -7.85
CA VAL A 7 13.27 -10.66 -6.99
C VAL A 7 12.02 -9.77 -7.05
N LYS A 8 10.80 -10.32 -7.03
CA LYS A 8 9.68 -9.52 -6.49
C LYS A 8 9.74 -9.66 -4.97
N SER A 9 10.63 -8.89 -4.34
CA SER A 9 10.64 -8.74 -2.88
C SER A 9 9.22 -8.33 -2.46
N ARG A 10 8.48 -9.24 -1.83
CA ARG A 10 7.14 -8.93 -1.30
C ARG A 10 7.29 -8.29 0.08
N TYR A 11 7.96 -7.15 0.11
CA TYR A 11 8.29 -6.43 1.35
C TYR A 11 7.04 -5.88 2.08
N LEU A 12 5.87 -5.92 1.46
CA LEU A 12 4.57 -5.60 2.08
C LEU A 12 3.65 -6.82 2.18
N ALA A 13 4.17 -8.05 2.08
CA ALA A 13 3.35 -9.24 2.25
C ALA A 13 2.64 -9.24 3.62
N GLY A 14 1.32 -9.42 3.60
CA GLY A 14 0.50 -9.40 4.82
C GLY A 14 0.13 -7.99 5.31
N CYS A 15 0.67 -6.92 4.70
CA CYS A 15 0.27 -5.56 5.02
C CYS A 15 -1.11 -5.23 4.45
N ARG A 16 -1.98 -4.68 5.31
CA ARG A 16 -3.27 -4.06 4.96
C ARG A 16 -3.17 -2.60 5.41
N ILE A 17 -2.98 -1.71 4.44
CA ILE A 17 -2.55 -0.34 4.66
C ILE A 17 -3.68 0.62 4.34
N SER A 18 -4.01 1.52 5.26
CA SER A 18 -4.88 2.67 5.00
C SER A 18 -4.01 3.87 4.61
N LEU A 19 -4.37 4.55 3.52
CA LEU A 19 -3.70 5.76 3.04
C LEU A 19 -4.68 6.92 3.19
N VAL A 20 -4.34 7.92 4.00
CA VAL A 20 -5.20 9.08 4.30
C VAL A 20 -4.41 10.38 4.12
N GLY A 21 -5.08 11.48 3.75
CA GLY A 21 -4.42 12.79 3.59
C GLY A 21 -3.47 12.87 2.38
N PHE A 22 -3.79 12.18 1.28
CA PHE A 22 -3.02 12.27 0.03
C PHE A 22 -3.91 12.77 -1.10
N GLU A 23 -3.36 13.63 -1.96
CA GLU A 23 -4.05 14.06 -3.17
C GLU A 23 -4.28 12.89 -4.12
N ALA A 24 -5.27 13.02 -5.02
CA ALA A 24 -5.61 11.95 -5.96
C ALA A 24 -4.42 11.50 -6.82
N PHE A 25 -3.50 12.42 -7.18
CA PHE A 25 -2.31 12.08 -7.95
C PHE A 25 -1.31 11.24 -7.16
N GLU A 26 -1.06 11.59 -5.90
CA GLU A 26 -0.16 10.87 -4.99
C GLU A 26 -0.75 9.52 -4.60
N MET A 27 -2.05 9.50 -4.29
CA MET A 27 -2.81 8.31 -3.93
C MET A 27 -2.66 7.20 -4.99
N ARG A 28 -2.74 7.55 -6.29
CA ARG A 28 -2.54 6.58 -7.37
C ARG A 28 -1.15 5.95 -7.35
N LYS A 29 -0.10 6.76 -7.10
CA LYS A 29 1.28 6.27 -7.02
C LYS A 29 1.47 5.33 -5.82
N LEU A 30 0.98 5.75 -4.65
CA LEU A 30 1.09 4.97 -3.41
C LEU A 30 0.36 3.63 -3.50
N VAL A 31 -0.87 3.61 -4.04
CA VAL A 31 -1.64 2.38 -4.28
C VAL A 31 -0.86 1.40 -5.15
N ASN A 32 -0.26 1.90 -6.23
CA ASN A 32 0.53 1.07 -7.14
C ASN A 32 1.78 0.49 -6.45
N MET A 33 2.47 1.28 -5.61
CA MET A 33 3.60 0.78 -4.83
C MET A 33 3.17 -0.30 -3.83
N VAL A 34 2.08 -0.08 -3.10
CA VAL A 34 1.52 -1.07 -2.16
C VAL A 34 1.22 -2.39 -2.88
N HIS A 35 0.56 -2.31 -4.04
CA HIS A 35 0.23 -3.48 -4.83
C HIS A 35 1.48 -4.21 -5.35
N ARG A 36 2.46 -3.48 -5.90
CA ARG A 36 3.72 -4.05 -6.39
C ARG A 36 4.57 -4.68 -5.29
N GLY A 37 4.51 -4.15 -4.06
CA GLY A 37 5.17 -4.72 -2.89
C GLY A 37 4.44 -5.94 -2.28
N GLY A 38 3.28 -6.34 -2.82
CA GLY A 38 2.48 -7.47 -2.33
C GLY A 38 1.56 -7.16 -1.16
N GLY A 39 1.36 -5.88 -0.83
CA GLY A 39 0.43 -5.40 0.17
C GLY A 39 -0.95 -5.10 -0.43
N SER A 40 -1.89 -4.73 0.45
CA SER A 40 -3.25 -4.36 0.08
C SER A 40 -3.64 -3.02 0.69
N ARG A 41 -4.38 -2.18 -0.05
CA ARG A 41 -4.98 -0.97 0.51
C ARG A 41 -6.33 -1.30 1.14
N SER A 42 -6.57 -0.82 2.36
CA SER A 42 -7.89 -0.84 3.00
C SER A 42 -8.48 0.57 3.06
N LEU A 43 -9.79 0.68 2.83
CA LEU A 43 -10.56 1.91 3.04
C LEU A 43 -11.34 1.88 4.35
N SER A 44 -11.40 0.73 5.02
CA SER A 44 -12.06 0.56 6.31
C SER A 44 -11.05 0.37 7.43
N PHE A 45 -11.35 1.00 8.57
CA PHE A 45 -10.68 0.73 9.83
C PHE A 45 -11.34 -0.49 10.48
N ASN A 46 -10.64 -1.61 10.47
CA ASN A 46 -11.07 -2.86 11.10
C ASN A 46 -9.87 -3.56 11.75
N ASP A 47 -10.15 -4.66 12.44
CA ASP A 47 -9.20 -5.53 13.13
C ASP A 47 -8.11 -6.13 12.21
N LYS A 48 -8.35 -6.17 10.90
CA LYS A 48 -7.39 -6.68 9.90
C LYS A 48 -6.45 -5.59 9.40
N LEU A 49 -6.71 -4.31 9.66
CA LEU A 49 -5.83 -3.21 9.27
C LEU A 49 -4.52 -3.31 10.05
N THR A 50 -3.38 -3.23 9.37
CA THR A 50 -2.07 -3.37 10.03
C THR A 50 -1.27 -2.07 10.07
N HIS A 51 -1.49 -1.17 9.12
CA HIS A 51 -0.75 0.09 9.01
C HIS A 51 -1.67 1.22 8.56
N ILE A 52 -1.38 2.43 9.03
CA ILE A 52 -1.97 3.68 8.54
C ILE A 52 -0.81 4.56 8.13
N VAL A 53 -0.83 5.05 6.89
CA VAL A 53 0.10 6.08 6.41
C VAL A 53 -0.69 7.36 6.25
N ILE A 54 -0.24 8.39 6.96
CA ILE A 54 -0.88 9.70 7.01
C ILE A 54 -0.04 10.63 6.15
N GLY A 55 -0.62 11.15 5.07
CA GLY A 55 -0.07 12.22 4.28
C GLY A 55 -0.28 13.57 4.95
N ASN A 56 -0.11 14.65 4.19
CA ASN A 56 -0.33 15.97 4.75
C ASN A 56 -1.83 16.18 4.97
N PRO A 57 -2.28 16.53 6.20
CA PRO A 57 -3.64 16.95 6.41
C PRO A 57 -3.93 18.12 5.48
N THR A 58 -4.91 17.98 4.60
CA THR A 58 -5.61 19.16 4.08
C THR A 58 -6.40 19.70 5.26
N GLU A 59 -6.10 20.93 5.68
CA GLU A 59 -6.75 21.65 6.78
C GLU A 59 -8.29 21.50 6.80
#